data_AF-A0A7J4TSX1-F1
#
_entry.id   AF-A0A7J4TSX1-F1
#
_cell.length_a   1.000
_cell.length_b   1.000
_cell.length_c   1.000
_cell.angle_alpha   90.00
_cell.angle_beta   90.00
_cell.angle_gamma   90.00
#
_symmetry.space_group_name_H-M   'P 1'
#
loop_
_entity.id
_entity.type
_entity.pdbx_description
1 polymer ?
#
loop_
_entity_poly.entity_id
_entity_poly.type
_entity_poly.pdbx_seq_one_letter_code
_entity_poly.pdbx_strand_id
1 'polypeptide(L)' 'MAQPNDGSGRAPVAIVRPTTSVTSGVAVTQKLVTAAVAFGDLLRGTFGPNGLDKMMYKTNGENAITNDGA' A
#
# COMPACT_ATOMS: atom_id res chain seq x y z
N MET A 1 -24.36 -36.79 3.73
CA MET A 1 -23.41 -37.14 4.81
C MET A 1 -22.08 -36.49 4.45
N ALA A 2 -21.59 -35.56 5.25
CA ALA A 2 -20.33 -34.85 5.02
C ALA A 2 -19.15 -35.81 5.26
N GLN A 3 -18.17 -35.82 4.34
CA GLN A 3 -16.96 -36.63 4.51
C GLN A 3 -16.07 -36.03 5.62
N PRO A 4 -15.47 -36.86 6.48
CA PRO A 4 -14.56 -36.40 7.53
C PRO A 4 -13.22 -35.97 6.92
N ASN A 5 -12.76 -34.77 7.32
CA ASN A 5 -11.50 -34.15 6.92
C ASN A 5 -10.30 -35.03 7.36
N ASP A 6 -9.60 -35.57 6.39
CA ASP A 6 -8.61 -36.65 6.48
C ASP A 6 -7.17 -36.16 6.77
N GLY A 7 -7.01 -34.96 7.36
CA GLY A 7 -5.76 -34.55 8.02
C GLY A 7 -4.52 -34.42 7.12
N SER A 8 -4.67 -34.52 5.79
CA SER A 8 -3.57 -34.59 4.81
C SER A 8 -3.02 -33.23 4.35
N GLY A 9 -3.33 -32.14 5.05
CA GLY A 9 -2.47 -30.95 5.07
C GLY A 9 -2.31 -30.18 3.75
N ARG A 10 -3.29 -30.16 2.85
CA ARG A 10 -3.26 -29.19 1.73
C ARG A 10 -3.73 -27.82 2.22
N ALA A 11 -2.76 -26.99 2.61
CA ALA A 11 -2.94 -25.55 2.76
C ALA A 11 -3.63 -24.97 1.50
N PRO A 12 -4.48 -23.94 1.63
CA PRO A 12 -5.20 -23.37 0.48
C PRO A 12 -4.20 -22.92 -0.59
N VAL A 13 -4.32 -23.50 -1.79
CA VAL A 13 -3.46 -23.19 -2.94
C VAL A 13 -3.96 -21.89 -3.58
N ALA A 14 -3.10 -20.87 -3.64
CA ALA A 14 -3.42 -19.63 -4.34
C ALA A 14 -3.32 -19.84 -5.86
N ILE A 15 -4.47 -19.87 -6.54
CA ILE A 15 -4.53 -19.95 -8.02
C ILE A 15 -4.46 -18.53 -8.57
N VAL A 16 -3.28 -18.12 -9.04
CA VAL A 16 -3.03 -16.79 -9.59
C VAL A 16 -2.20 -16.88 -10.87
N ARG A 17 -2.15 -15.79 -11.64
CA ARG A 17 -1.26 -15.70 -12.81
C ARG A 17 0.20 -15.79 -12.36
N PRO A 18 1.12 -16.30 -13.20
CA PRO A 18 2.56 -16.33 -12.86
C PRO A 18 3.15 -14.96 -12.51
N THR A 19 2.54 -13.88 -12.97
CA THR A 19 2.95 -12.49 -12.70
C THR A 19 2.38 -11.93 -11.40
N THR A 20 1.58 -12.69 -10.65
CA THR A 20 0.91 -12.22 -9.44
C THR A 20 1.76 -12.48 -8.20
N SER A 21 2.12 -11.43 -7.48
CA SER A 21 2.70 -11.55 -6.13
C SER A 21 1.58 -11.60 -5.09
N VAL A 22 1.51 -12.67 -4.29
CA VAL A 22 0.58 -12.78 -3.16
C VAL A 22 1.29 -12.40 -1.86
N THR A 23 0.73 -11.46 -1.11
CA THR A 23 1.17 -11.12 0.26
C THR A 23 0.05 -11.51 1.21
N SER A 24 0.37 -12.22 2.29
CA SER A 24 -0.62 -12.75 3.24
C SER A 24 -0.15 -12.66 4.69
N GLY A 25 -1.07 -12.86 5.63
CA GLY A 25 -0.79 -12.82 7.07
C GLY A 25 -0.30 -11.45 7.54
N VAL A 26 0.57 -11.45 8.57
CA VAL A 26 1.11 -10.23 9.20
C VAL A 26 1.85 -9.31 8.23
N ALA A 27 2.40 -9.86 7.14
CA ALA A 27 3.10 -9.09 6.12
C ALA A 27 2.19 -8.08 5.41
N VAL A 28 0.87 -8.35 5.31
CA VAL A 28 -0.11 -7.40 4.76
C VAL A 28 -0.20 -6.17 5.65
N THR A 29 -0.40 -6.38 6.95
CA THR A 29 -0.50 -5.28 7.92
C THR A 29 0.77 -4.44 7.93
N GLN A 30 1.94 -5.08 7.96
CA GLN A 30 3.21 -4.35 7.92
C GLN A 30 3.34 -3.49 6.65
N LYS A 31 2.96 -4.03 5.48
CA LYS A 31 3.03 -3.30 4.22
C LYS A 31 2.09 -2.11 4.19
N LEU A 32 0.85 -2.28 4.65
CA LEU A 32 -0.15 -1.21 4.68
C LEU A 32 0.22 -0.11 5.68
N VAL A 33 0.67 -0.48 6.89
CA VAL A 33 1.10 0.50 7.90
C VAL A 33 2.33 1.27 7.44
N THR A 34 3.34 0.59 6.88
CA THR A 34 4.54 1.25 6.36
C THR A 34 4.19 2.22 5.24
N ALA A 35 3.30 1.84 4.32
CA ALA A 35 2.82 2.73 3.27
C ALA A 35 2.10 3.96 3.85
N ALA A 36 1.18 3.76 4.80
CA ALA A 36 0.46 4.86 5.43
C ALA A 36 1.39 5.84 6.16
N VAL A 37 2.39 5.34 6.89
CA VAL A 37 3.40 6.18 7.54
C VAL A 37 4.19 6.97 6.51
N ALA A 38 4.63 6.33 5.41
CA ALA A 38 5.35 7.02 4.36
C ALA A 38 4.52 8.15 3.73
N PHE A 39 3.24 7.93 3.45
CA PHE A 39 2.34 8.99 2.98
C PHE A 39 2.17 10.10 4.02
N GLY A 40 2.01 9.76 5.29
CA GLY A 40 1.95 10.72 6.39
C GLY A 40 3.21 11.59 6.47
N ASP A 41 4.39 10.99 6.34
CA ASP A 41 5.67 11.71 6.36
C ASP A 41 5.86 12.63 5.15
N LEU A 42 5.31 12.26 3.98
CA LEU A 42 5.30 13.12 2.79
C LEU A 42 4.41 14.35 3.00
N LEU A 43 3.22 14.16 3.59
CA LEU A 43 2.21 15.20 3.75
C LEU A 43 2.42 16.07 4.99
N ARG A 44 3.06 15.57 6.06
CA ARG A 44 3.12 16.29 7.35
C ARG A 44 3.70 17.71 7.27
N GLY A 45 4.59 17.95 6.31
CA GLY A 45 5.23 19.24 6.08
C GLY A 45 4.31 20.29 5.45
N THR A 46 3.13 19.90 4.95
CA THR A 46 2.16 20.82 4.34
C THR A 46 1.12 21.34 5.34
N PHE A 47 1.09 20.82 6.57
CA PHE A 47 0.09 21.20 7.57
C PHE A 47 0.42 22.51 8.30
N GLY A 48 -0.65 23.27 8.58
CA GLY A 48 -0.62 24.49 9.38
C GLY A 48 -0.42 25.75 8.54
N PRO A 49 -0.48 26.94 9.17
CA PRO A 49 -0.37 28.22 8.48
C PRO A 49 1.00 28.44 7.80
N ASN A 50 2.03 27.68 8.22
CA ASN A 50 3.38 27.68 7.63
C ASN A 50 3.66 26.37 6.86
N GLY A 51 2.62 25.70 6.36
CA GLY A 51 2.75 24.51 5.54
C GLY A 51 3.59 24.77 4.29
N LEU A 52 4.54 23.88 4.01
CA LEU A 52 5.43 23.98 2.87
C LEU A 52 4.71 23.54 1.59
N ASP A 53 4.84 24.35 0.55
CA ASP A 53 4.46 23.94 -0.79
C ASP A 53 5.34 22.78 -1.28
N LYS A 54 4.70 21.83 -1.95
CA LYS A 54 5.37 20.72 -2.63
C LYS A 54 5.28 20.95 -4.13
N MET A 55 6.44 20.84 -4.78
CA MET A 55 6.51 20.77 -6.23
C MET A 55 6.42 19.30 -6.66
N MET A 56 5.36 18.96 -7.39
CA MET A 56 5.21 17.69 -8.06
C MET A 56 5.66 17.82 -9.51
N TYR A 57 6.38 16.82 -10.02
CA TYR A 57 6.84 16.78 -11.40
C TYR A 57 6.40 15.48 -12.05
N LYS A 58 5.75 15.59 -13.21
CA LYS A 58 5.34 14.46 -14.03
C LYS A 58 6.49 14.03 -14.94
N THR A 59 6.52 12.76 -15.32
CA THR A 59 7.52 12.21 -16.25
C THR A 59 7.47 12.86 -17.64
N ASN A 60 6.36 13.53 -17.99
CA ASN A 60 6.18 14.25 -19.26
C ASN A 60 6.67 15.71 -19.23
N GLY A 61 7.23 16.20 -18.13
CA GLY A 61 7.75 17.57 -18.04
C GLY A 61 6.86 18.58 -17.34
N GLU A 62 5.59 18.25 -17.09
CA GLU A 62 4.67 19.14 -16.39
C GLU A 62 4.97 19.20 -14.89
N ASN A 63 4.73 20.36 -14.27
CA ASN A 63 4.84 20.55 -12.84
C ASN A 63 3.57 21.15 -12.23
N ALA A 64 3.41 20.94 -10.92
CA ALA A 64 2.40 21.59 -10.10
C ALA A 64 3.02 21.93 -8.74
N ILE A 65 2.68 23.09 -8.18
CA ILE A 65 3.12 23.52 -6.86
C ILE A 65 1.88 23.71 -6.01
N THR A 66 1.79 23.00 -4.89
CA THR A 66 0.65 23.09 -3.95
C THR A 66 1.06 22.62 -2.56
N ASN A 67 0.39 23.13 -1.54
CA ASN A 67 0.40 22.58 -0.18
C ASN A 67 -0.91 21.84 0.16
N ASP A 68 -1.86 21.79 -0.77
CA ASP A 68 -3.08 21.02 -0.60
C ASP A 68 -2.77 19.52 -0.68
N GLY A 69 -3.21 18.77 0.34
CA GLY A 69 -2.93 17.35 0.50
C GLY A 69 -4.09 16.43 0.11
N ALA A 70 -5.20 16.98 -0.41
CA ALA A 70 -6.43 16.26 -0.78
C ALA A 70 -6.47 15.80 -2.25
#